data_AF-I5AYC9-F1
#
_entry.id   AF-I5AYC9-F1
#
_cell.length_a   1.000
_cell.length_b   1.000
_cell.length_c   1.000
_cell.angle_alpha   90.00
_cell.angle_beta   90.00
_cell.angle_gamma   90.00
#
_symmetry.space_group_name_H-M   'P 1'
#
loop_
_entity.id
_entity.type
_entity.pdbx_description
1 polymer ?
#
loop_
_entity_poly.entity_id
_entity_poly.type
_entity_poly.pdbx_seq_one_letter_code
_entity_poly.pdbx_strand_id
1 'polypeptide(L)'
;MELKSYFESTDGTGILSTADSNGNVDAAIYSRPLFLEDKIAFIMRDRLTHKNLESNPHAVYLFIEEGPGYKGKRIYLTKVKEEKNSERIASLKRRKKDSNPDEDKFLVFFEFNSERPLVGDN
;
A
#
# COMPACT_ATOMS: atom_id res chain seq x y z
N MET A 1 14.23 -1.79 8.88
CA MET A 1 15.23 -2.28 7.89
C MET A 1 14.83 -3.63 7.31
N GLU A 2 14.47 -4.61 8.12
CA GLU A 2 14.06 -5.94 7.62
C GLU A 2 12.85 -5.90 6.68
N LEU A 3 11.79 -5.16 7.04
CA LEU A 3 10.59 -5.08 6.21
C LEU A 3 10.87 -4.42 4.83
N LYS A 4 11.72 -3.40 4.82
CA LYS A 4 12.16 -2.74 3.58
C LYS A 4 12.90 -3.73 2.69
N SER A 5 13.94 -4.37 3.22
CA SER A 5 14.73 -5.37 2.49
C SER A 5 13.85 -6.51 1.96
N TYR A 6 12.93 -7.02 2.78
CA TYR A 6 11.96 -8.04 2.39
C TYR A 6 11.16 -7.64 1.15
N PHE A 7 10.52 -6.47 1.15
CA PHE A 7 9.71 -6.03 0.01
C PHE A 7 10.54 -5.57 -1.19
N GLU A 8 11.82 -5.21 -1.03
CA GLU A 8 12.69 -4.87 -2.15
C GLU A 8 13.20 -6.12 -2.88
N SER A 9 13.52 -7.19 -2.15
CA SER A 9 14.09 -8.43 -2.71
C SER A 9 13.08 -9.53 -3.02
N THR A 10 11.83 -9.40 -2.57
CA THR A 10 10.81 -10.45 -2.73
C THR A 10 9.76 -10.02 -3.75
N ASP A 11 9.60 -10.83 -4.78
CA ASP A 11 8.53 -10.67 -5.77
C ASP A 11 7.24 -11.34 -5.30
N GLY A 12 6.11 -10.80 -5.74
CA GLY A 12 4.81 -11.24 -5.26
C GLY A 12 3.67 -10.29 -5.58
N THR A 13 2.47 -10.68 -5.15
CA THR A 13 1.24 -9.93 -5.35
C THR A 13 0.82 -9.26 -4.06
N GLY A 14 0.62 -7.94 -4.13
CA GLY A 14 0.14 -7.12 -3.02
C GLY A 14 -1.34 -6.77 -3.15
N ILE A 15 -2.07 -6.90 -2.05
CA ILE A 15 -3.46 -6.49 -1.92
C ILE A 15 -3.53 -5.51 -0.76
N LEU A 16 -4.03 -4.30 -1.03
CA LEU A 16 -4.33 -3.31 0.02
C LEU A 16 -5.84 -3.33 0.28
N SER A 17 -6.21 -3.62 1.52
CA SER A 17 -7.59 -3.61 1.98
C SER A 17 -7.84 -2.43 2.90
N THR A 18 -8.98 -1.78 2.70
CA THR A 18 -9.42 -0.57 3.40
C THR A 18 -10.92 -0.68 3.70
N ALA A 19 -11.45 0.22 4.52
CA ALA A 19 -12.89 0.36 4.72
C ALA A 19 -13.25 1.82 4.87
N ASP A 20 -14.49 2.20 4.56
CA ASP A 20 -15.01 3.53 4.90
C ASP A 20 -15.42 3.63 6.39
N SER A 21 -15.94 4.78 6.80
CA SER A 21 -16.42 5.02 8.18
C SER A 21 -17.69 4.23 8.55
N ASN A 22 -18.42 3.69 7.57
CA ASN A 22 -19.59 2.85 7.78
C ASN A 22 -19.23 1.35 7.86
N GLY A 23 -17.95 1.00 7.64
CA GLY A 23 -17.48 -0.37 7.61
C GLY A 23 -17.64 -1.07 6.26
N ASN A 24 -17.93 -0.35 5.18
CA ASN A 24 -17.93 -0.93 3.83
C ASN A 24 -16.48 -1.20 3.39
N VAL A 25 -16.15 -2.46 3.15
CA VAL A 25 -14.78 -2.91 2.87
C VAL A 25 -14.45 -2.88 1.37
N ASP A 26 -13.17 -2.64 1.06
CA ASP A 26 -12.58 -2.73 -0.27
C ASP A 26 -11.24 -3.48 -0.22
N ALA A 27 -10.87 -4.13 -1.33
CA ALA A 27 -9.57 -4.77 -1.50
C ALA A 27 -9.12 -4.64 -2.96
N ALA A 28 -7.95 -4.04 -3.17
CA ALA A 28 -7.42 -3.79 -4.51
C ALA A 28 -5.95 -4.20 -4.63
N ILE A 29 -5.54 -4.59 -5.84
CA ILE A 29 -4.13 -4.92 -6.13
C ILE A 29 -3.29 -3.64 -6.08
N TYR A 30 -2.23 -3.69 -5.28
CA TYR A 30 -1.23 -2.62 -5.15
C TYR A 30 0.18 -3.16 -5.36
N SER A 31 1.05 -2.33 -5.94
CA SER A 31 2.48 -2.62 -6.03
C SER A 31 3.10 -2.73 -4.64
N ARG A 32 4.26 -3.39 -4.54
CA ARG A 32 5.10 -3.42 -3.35
C ARG A 32 5.31 -2.00 -2.79
N PRO A 33 5.22 -1.79 -1.46
CA PRO A 33 5.28 -0.46 -0.86
C PRO A 33 6.59 0.26 -1.18
N LEU A 34 6.55 1.59 -1.06
CA LEU A 34 7.72 2.45 -1.01
C LEU A 34 8.10 2.67 0.46
N PHE A 35 9.38 2.74 0.75
CA PHE A 35 9.89 3.06 2.09
C PHE A 35 10.58 4.42 2.04
N LEU A 36 9.96 5.44 2.62
CA LEU A 36 10.36 6.85 2.53
C LEU A 36 10.28 7.49 3.91
N GLU A 37 11.33 8.17 4.37
CA GLU A 37 11.33 8.89 5.67
C GLU A 37 10.87 8.01 6.85
N ASP A 38 11.34 6.76 6.90
CA ASP A 38 10.93 5.75 7.88
C ASP A 38 9.43 5.39 7.88
N LYS A 39 8.70 5.77 6.82
CA LYS A 39 7.30 5.43 6.58
C LYS A 39 7.13 4.45 5.42
N ILE A 40 5.98 3.80 5.42
CA ILE A 40 5.48 2.99 4.32
C ILE A 40 4.60 3.89 3.45
N ALA A 41 4.79 3.87 2.13
CA ALA A 41 4.02 4.72 1.24
C ALA A 41 3.52 3.99 0.00
N PHE A 42 2.38 4.45 -0.51
CA PHE A 42 1.78 3.99 -1.75
C PHE A 42 1.41 5.19 -2.62
N ILE A 43 1.60 5.03 -3.94
CA ILE A 43 1.05 5.97 -4.91
C ILE A 43 -0.36 5.51 -5.24
N MET A 44 -1.35 6.34 -4.92
CA MET A 44 -2.77 6.08 -5.12
C MET A 44 -3.34 7.01 -6.19
N ARG A 45 -4.41 6.57 -6.85
CA ARG A 45 -5.28 7.40 -7.69
C ARG A 45 -6.53 7.75 -6.87
N ASP A 46 -7.26 8.79 -7.28
CA ASP A 46 -8.57 9.12 -6.67
C ASP A 46 -9.62 8.03 -6.97
N ARG A 47 -9.62 6.97 -6.15
CA ARG A 47 -10.45 5.77 -6.27
C ARG A 47 -10.89 5.30 -4.89
N LEU A 48 -11.74 4.27 -4.85
CA LEU A 48 -12.37 3.78 -3.62
C LEU A 48 -11.39 3.55 -2.47
N THR A 49 -10.26 2.87 -2.70
CA THR A 49 -9.24 2.65 -1.66
C THR A 49 -8.71 3.96 -1.06
N HIS A 50 -8.47 5.00 -1.86
CA HIS A 50 -8.03 6.32 -1.38
C HIS A 50 -9.15 7.04 -0.64
N LYS A 51 -10.38 7.04 -1.18
CA LYS A 51 -11.57 7.63 -0.54
C LYS A 51 -11.89 7.01 0.82
N ASN A 52 -11.77 5.68 0.94
CA ASN A 52 -11.92 4.99 2.21
C ASN A 52 -10.97 5.57 3.27
N LEU A 53 -9.71 5.78 2.87
CA LEU A 53 -8.65 6.33 3.74
C LEU A 53 -8.82 7.81 4.13
N GLU A 54 -9.71 8.56 3.47
CA GLU A 54 -10.08 9.91 3.91
C GLU A 54 -11.02 9.87 5.12
N SER A 55 -11.84 8.82 5.23
CA SER A 55 -12.82 8.65 6.32
C SER A 55 -12.36 7.71 7.43
N ASN A 56 -11.46 6.77 7.12
CA ASN A 56 -10.96 5.76 8.04
C ASN A 56 -9.49 5.45 7.72
N PRO A 57 -8.53 5.79 8.60
CA PRO A 57 -7.11 5.73 8.27
C PRO A 57 -6.51 4.32 8.26
N HIS A 58 -7.28 3.29 8.61
CA HIS A 58 -6.75 1.94 8.78
C HIS A 58 -6.71 1.15 7.47
N ALA A 59 -5.60 0.42 7.27
CA ALA A 59 -5.43 -0.48 6.15
C ALA A 59 -4.70 -1.75 6.57
N VAL A 60 -4.92 -2.83 5.82
CA VAL A 60 -4.06 -4.02 5.86
C VAL A 60 -3.51 -4.27 4.46
N TYR A 61 -2.20 -4.47 4.38
CA TYR A 61 -1.54 -4.88 3.15
C TYR A 61 -1.16 -6.36 3.27
N LEU A 62 -1.84 -7.18 2.47
CA LEU A 62 -1.56 -8.60 2.34
C LEU A 62 -0.63 -8.81 1.15
N PHE A 63 0.48 -9.49 1.37
CA PHE A 63 1.46 -9.78 0.34
C PHE A 63 1.67 -11.28 0.22
N ILE A 64 1.51 -11.80 -0.99
CA ILE A 64 1.71 -13.19 -1.35
C ILE A 64 3.00 -13.27 -2.17
N GLU A 65 3.99 -13.99 -1.65
CA GLU A 65 5.25 -14.24 -2.36
C GLU A 65 5.01 -15.05 -3.63
N GLU A 66 5.82 -14.81 -4.66
CA GLU A 66 5.82 -15.65 -5.85
C GLU A 66 6.45 -17.02 -5.55
N GLY A 67 5.77 -18.10 -5.93
CA GLY A 67 6.25 -19.47 -5.74
C GLY A 67 5.17 -20.43 -5.23
N PRO A 68 5.53 -21.71 -4.95
CA PRO A 68 4.59 -22.71 -4.47
C PRO A 68 4.19 -22.47 -3.00
N GLY A 69 2.94 -22.77 -2.69
CA GLY A 69 2.36 -22.61 -1.35
C GLY A 69 1.92 -21.17 -1.04
N TYR A 70 1.58 -20.92 0.22
CA TYR A 70 1.17 -19.59 0.69
C TYR A 70 2.21 -19.05 1.66
N LYS A 71 3.19 -18.34 1.11
CA LYS A 71 4.18 -17.58 1.88
C LYS A 71 3.93 -16.09 1.71
N GLY A 72 4.25 -15.35 2.75
CA GLY A 72 4.11 -13.90 2.73
C GLY A 72 3.74 -13.32 4.09
N LYS A 73 3.26 -12.08 4.06
CA LYS A 73 2.98 -11.29 5.25
C LYS A 73 1.67 -10.53 5.12
N ARG A 74 1.01 -10.30 6.26
CA ARG A 74 -0.03 -9.29 6.43
C ARG A 74 0.57 -8.19 7.28
N ILE A 75 0.63 -6.97 6.77
CA ILE A 75 1.09 -5.80 7.55
C ILE A 75 -0.08 -4.85 7.77
N TYR A 76 -0.22 -4.37 9.00
CA TYR A 76 -1.29 -3.48 9.43
C TYR A 76 -0.74 -2.07 9.48
N LEU A 77 -1.51 -1.13 8.92
CA LEU A 77 -1.05 0.20 8.59
C LEU A 77 -2.07 1.25 9.02
N THR A 78 -1.58 2.43 9.39
CA THR A 78 -2.41 3.60 9.70
C THR A 78 -1.92 4.79 8.88
N LYS A 79 -2.79 5.36 8.03
CA LYS A 79 -2.48 6.56 7.25
C LYS A 79 -2.16 7.73 8.20
N VAL A 80 -1.09 8.47 7.90
CA VAL A 80 -0.66 9.62 8.70
C VAL A 80 -0.55 10.93 7.93
N LYS A 81 -0.23 10.87 6.64
CA LYS A 81 -0.18 12.05 5.77
C LYS A 81 -0.31 11.63 4.31
N GLU A 82 -0.59 12.60 3.44
CA GLU A 82 -0.48 12.41 2.00
C GLU A 82 0.04 13.68 1.32
N GLU A 83 0.68 13.50 0.17
CA GLU A 83 1.05 14.57 -0.76
C GLU A 83 0.22 14.41 -2.04
N LYS A 84 -0.44 15.47 -2.49
CA LYS A 84 -1.20 15.48 -3.74
C LYS A 84 -0.35 16.06 -4.87
N ASN A 85 -0.25 15.33 -5.99
CA ASN A 85 0.43 15.76 -7.22
C ASN A 85 1.83 16.34 -7.02
N SER A 86 2.59 15.89 -6.02
CA SER A 86 3.95 16.36 -5.78
C SER A 86 4.90 15.89 -6.87
N GLU A 87 5.94 16.68 -7.17
CA GLU A 87 6.99 16.31 -8.14
C GLU A 87 7.65 14.97 -7.79
N ARG A 88 7.72 14.66 -6.50
CA ARG A 88 8.22 13.40 -5.95
C ARG A 88 7.44 12.17 -6.45
N ILE A 89 6.15 12.29 -6.73
CA ILE A 89 5.36 11.19 -7.30
C ILE A 89 5.90 10.80 -8.68
N ALA A 90 6.34 11.77 -9.48
CA ALA A 90 6.85 11.51 -10.83
C ALA A 90 8.17 10.72 -10.80
N SER A 91 9.06 11.01 -9.84
CA SER A 91 10.35 10.30 -9.70
C SER A 91 10.22 8.89 -9.13
N LEU A 92 9.16 8.61 -8.36
CA LEU A 92 8.93 7.32 -7.71
C LEU A 92 8.15 6.30 -8.56
N LYS A 93 7.62 6.69 -9.72
CA LYS A 93 6.85 5.79 -10.59
C LYS A 93 7.72 4.68 -11.17
N ARG A 94 7.44 3.44 -10.78
CA ARG A 94 8.09 2.23 -11.35
C ARG A 94 7.65 1.90 -12.78
N ARG A 95 6.48 2.37 -13.23
CA ARG A 95 5.94 2.08 -14.57
C ARG A 95 5.59 3.38 -15.30
N LYS A 96 6.00 3.51 -16.57
CA LYS A 96 5.61 4.59 -17.50
C LYS A 96 4.23 4.39 -18.16
N LYS A 97 3.41 3.46 -17.65
CA LYS A 97 2.13 3.10 -18.32
C LYS A 97 1.15 4.27 -18.25
N ASP A 98 0.41 4.48 -19.35
CA ASP A 98 -0.60 5.52 -19.59
C ASP A 98 -1.29 5.98 -18.31
N SER A 99 -0.71 7.00 -17.68
CA SER A 99 -1.43 7.78 -16.71
C SER A 99 -2.12 8.86 -17.52
N ASN A 100 -3.45 8.88 -17.49
CA ASN A 100 -4.18 10.08 -17.88
C ASN A 100 -3.51 11.27 -17.15
N PRO A 101 -2.95 12.25 -17.87
CA PRO A 101 -2.28 13.38 -17.25
C PRO A 101 -3.20 14.12 -16.27
N ASP A 102 -4.52 14.06 -16.50
CA ASP A 102 -5.54 14.74 -15.70
C ASP A 102 -6.00 13.97 -14.46
N GLU A 103 -5.51 12.73 -14.23
CA GLU A 103 -5.88 11.96 -13.03
C GLU A 103 -4.97 12.31 -11.86
N ASP A 104 -5.59 12.82 -10.79
CA ASP A 104 -4.96 13.12 -9.50
C ASP A 104 -4.24 11.91 -8.91
N LYS A 105 -3.06 12.17 -8.35
CA LYS A 105 -2.23 11.17 -7.69
C LYS A 105 -1.84 11.61 -6.30
N PHE A 106 -1.82 10.64 -5.41
CA PHE A 106 -1.56 10.86 -4.00
C PHE A 106 -0.42 9.96 -3.57
N LEU A 107 0.62 10.53 -2.97
CA LEU A 107 1.61 9.76 -2.22
C LEU A 107 1.12 9.66 -0.78
N VAL A 108 0.55 8.52 -0.42
CA VAL A 108 -0.08 8.30 0.88
C VAL A 108 0.91 7.57 1.78
N PHE A 109 1.17 8.15 2.96
CA PHE A 109 2.11 7.65 3.95
C PHE A 109 1.39 7.00 5.12
N PHE A 110 1.97 5.90 5.59
CA PHE A 110 1.45 5.06 6.64
C PHE A 110 2.51 4.80 7.71
N GLU A 111 2.04 4.73 8.95
CA GLU A 111 2.75 4.07 10.03
C GLU A 111 2.55 2.57 9.94
N PHE A 112 3.60 1.84 10.30
CA PHE A 112 3.52 0.41 10.54
C PHE A 112 2.97 0.15 11.95
N ASN A 113 1.90 -0.64 12.06
CA ASN A 113 1.34 -1.03 13.34
C ASN A 113 1.87 -2.39 13.80
N SER A 114 1.73 -3.41 12.94
CA SER A 114 2.10 -4.80 13.25
C SER A 114 2.20 -5.65 12.00
N GLU A 115 2.85 -6.81 12.10
CA GLU A 115 2.87 -7.82 11.05
C GLU A 115 2.36 -9.17 11.55
N ARG A 116 1.85 -10.00 10.62
CA ARG A 116 1.48 -11.39 10.84
C ARG A 116 1.91 -12.24 9.63
N PRO A 117 2.10 -13.55 9.79
CA PRO A 117 2.27 -14.45 8.64
C PRO A 117 1.07 -14.37 7.69
N LEU A 118 1.27 -14.74 6.42
CA LEU A 118 0.18 -14.78 5.45
C LEU A 118 -0.95 -15.75 5.86
N VAL A 119 -0.59 -16.90 6.42
CA VAL A 119 -1.51 -17.97 6.84
C VAL A 119 -1.34 -18.25 8.33
N GLY A 120 -2.45 -18.50 9.03
CA GLY A 120 -2.44 -18.70 10.49
C GLY A 120 -2.41 -17.37 11.25
N ASP A 121 -2.14 -17.43 12.55
CA ASP A 121 -2.36 -16.30 13.45
C ASP A 121 -1.17 -15.97 14.37
N ASN A 122 -0.08 -16.76 14.31
CA ASN A 122 1.05 -16.69 15.24
C ASN A 122 2.36 -16.36 14.54
#